data_AF-A0A945YZX9-F1
#
_entry.id   AF-A0A945YZX9-F1
#
_cell.length_a   1.000
_cell.length_b   1.000
_cell.length_c   1.000
_cell.angle_alpha   90.00
_cell.angle_beta   90.00
_cell.angle_gamma   90.00
#
_symmetry.space_group_name_H-M   'P 1'
#
loop_
_entity.id
_entity.type
_entity.pdbx_description
1 polymer ?
#
loop_
_entity_poly.entity_id
_entity_poly.type
_entity_poly.pdbx_seq_one_letter_code
_entity_poly.pdbx_strand_id
1 'polypeptide(L)' 'MSDSDSEKEVLVVTSKLKNYIRSSSGMSTSANVVPALSDTIRNLCDQAIEKAKADSRKTVMDRDFS' A
#
# COMPACT_ATOMS: atom_id res chain seq x y z
N MET A 1 -20.81 8.95 -8.06
CA MET A 1 -20.02 7.84 -8.63
C MET A 1 -19.71 6.92 -7.48
N SER A 2 -20.48 5.84 -7.36
CA SER A 2 -20.34 4.84 -6.30
C SER A 2 -19.86 3.58 -6.99
N ASP A 3 -18.54 3.40 -7.04
CA ASP A 3 -17.95 2.12 -7.42
C ASP A 3 -18.04 1.22 -6.19
N SER A 4 -19.16 0.51 -6.11
CA SER A 4 -19.39 -0.56 -5.14
C SER A 4 -18.58 -1.79 -5.54
N ASP A 5 -17.71 -2.24 -4.63
CA ASP A 5 -17.05 -3.56 -4.58
C ASP A 5 -16.40 -4.09 -5.88
N SER A 6 -15.60 -3.26 -6.54
CA SER A 6 -14.50 -3.78 -7.36
C SER A 6 -13.41 -4.29 -6.41
N GLU A 7 -13.01 -5.57 -6.56
CA GLU A 7 -11.89 -6.15 -5.81
C GLU A 7 -10.71 -5.17 -5.82
N LYS A 8 -10.42 -4.58 -4.65
CA LYS A 8 -9.43 -3.51 -4.57
C LYS A 8 -8.11 -4.01 -5.13
N GLU A 9 -7.55 -3.28 -6.10
CA GLU A 9 -6.34 -3.69 -6.80
C GLU A 9 -5.19 -3.99 -5.83
N VAL A 10 -4.43 -5.04 -6.12
CA VAL A 10 -3.24 -5.37 -5.35
C VAL A 10 -2.11 -4.43 -5.74
N LEU A 11 -1.64 -3.61 -4.79
CA LEU A 11 -0.60 -2.61 -5.03
C LEU A 11 0.83 -3.15 -4.87
N VAL A 12 0.97 -4.44 -4.56
CA VAL A 12 2.26 -5.07 -4.26
C VAL A 12 2.52 -6.27 -5.16
N VAL A 13 3.78 -6.47 -5.53
CA VAL A 13 4.17 -7.70 -6.24
C VAL A 13 4.18 -8.86 -5.23
N THR A 14 3.16 -9.70 -5.28
CA THR A 14 2.94 -10.82 -4.36
C THR A 14 4.18 -11.70 -4.16
N SER A 15 4.91 -12.02 -5.24
CA SER A 15 6.13 -12.84 -5.15
C SER A 15 7.24 -12.15 -4.37
N LYS A 16 7.45 -10.84 -4.56
CA LYS A 16 8.46 -10.07 -3.81
C LYS A 16 8.12 -10.00 -2.34
N LEU A 17 6.85 -9.77 -2.00
CA LEU A 17 6.37 -9.74 -0.61
C LEU A 17 6.62 -11.08 0.09
N LYS A 18 6.15 -12.19 -0.53
CA LYS A 18 6.30 -13.54 0.04
C LYS A 18 7.77 -13.92 0.20
N ASN A 19 8.60 -13.61 -0.80
CA ASN A 19 10.04 -13.87 -0.76
C ASN A 19 10.71 -13.08 0.38
N TYR A 20 10.37 -11.80 0.54
CA TYR A 20 10.89 -10.98 1.63
C TYR A 20 10.55 -11.54 3.01
N ILE A 21 9.27 -11.90 3.25
CA ILE A 21 8.84 -12.47 4.53
C ILE A 21 9.59 -13.78 4.80
N ARG A 22 9.66 -14.66 3.79
CA ARG A 22 10.35 -15.96 3.92
C ARG A 22 11.85 -15.81 4.15
N SER A 23 12.54 -14.95 3.40
CA SER A 23 14.00 -14.78 3.56
C SER A 23 14.37 -14.08 4.86
N SER A 24 13.49 -13.23 5.40
CA SER A 24 13.76 -12.47 6.62
C SER A 24 13.41 -13.24 7.90
N SER A 25 12.46 -14.17 7.85
CA SER A 25 11.92 -14.84 9.05
C SER A 25 11.74 -16.36 8.94
N GLY A 26 11.88 -16.94 7.76
CA GLY A 26 11.52 -18.34 7.49
C GLY A 26 10.00 -18.60 7.40
N MET A 27 9.16 -17.59 7.64
CA MET A 27 7.71 -17.76 7.68
C MET A 27 7.07 -17.94 6.29
N SER A 28 5.92 -18.62 6.26
CA SER A 28 4.99 -18.60 5.13
C SER A 28 4.04 -17.41 5.24
N THR A 29 3.42 -17.02 4.12
CA THR A 29 2.50 -15.87 4.05
C THR A 29 1.12 -16.35 3.62
N SER A 30 0.09 -16.04 4.39
CA SER A 30 -1.30 -16.38 4.03
C SER A 30 -1.80 -15.54 2.85
N ALA A 31 -2.82 -16.03 2.14
CA ALA A 31 -3.37 -15.35 0.96
C ALA A 31 -3.92 -13.95 1.28
N ASN A 32 -4.53 -13.79 2.46
CA ASN A 32 -5.19 -12.54 2.88
C ASN A 32 -4.21 -11.43 3.29
N VAL A 33 -2.90 -11.73 3.44
CA VAL A 33 -1.89 -10.69 3.70
C VAL A 33 -1.77 -9.71 2.54
N VAL A 34 -1.89 -10.19 1.30
CA VAL A 34 -1.69 -9.35 0.10
C VAL A 34 -2.77 -8.26 -0.03
N PRO A 35 -4.08 -8.57 0.07
CA PRO A 35 -5.12 -7.54 0.13
C PRO A 35 -4.95 -6.60 1.33
N ALA A 36 -4.71 -7.15 2.52
CA ALA A 36 -4.57 -6.35 3.74
C ALA A 36 -3.41 -5.34 3.65
N LEU A 37 -2.25 -5.76 3.13
CA LEU A 37 -1.11 -4.87 2.94
C LEU A 37 -1.38 -3.82 1.86
N SER A 38 -2.09 -4.18 0.78
CA SER A 38 -2.46 -3.22 -0.26
C SER A 38 -3.38 -2.13 0.27
N ASP A 39 -4.27 -2.48 1.20
CA ASP A 39 -5.13 -1.51 1.88
C ASP A 39 -4.33 -0.59 2.83
N THR A 40 -3.35 -1.13 3.55
CA THR A 40 -2.43 -0.30 4.34
C THR A 40 -1.66 0.68 3.46
N ILE A 41 -1.15 0.24 2.32
CA ILE A 41 -0.41 1.10 1.38
C ILE A 41 -1.33 2.19 0.81
N ARG A 42 -2.58 1.86 0.43
CA ARG A 42 -3.57 2.87 0.00
C ARG A 42 -3.75 3.95 1.05
N ASN A 43 -4.02 3.55 2.30
CA ASN A 43 -4.25 4.51 3.39
C ASN A 43 -3.03 5.42 3.64
N LEU A 44 -1.81 4.90 3.49
CA LEU A 44 -0.58 5.70 3.60
C LEU A 44 -0.45 6.67 2.43
N CYS A 45 -0.72 6.22 1.20
CA CYS A 45 -0.70 7.08 0.02
C CYS A 45 -1.75 8.20 0.12
N ASP A 46 -2.96 7.90 0.57
CA ASP A 46 -4.02 8.89 0.73
C ASP A 46 -3.60 9.99 1.71
N GLN A 47 -3.02 9.61 2.85
CA GLN A 47 -2.49 10.56 3.83
C GLN A 47 -1.35 11.41 3.26
N ALA A 48 -0.42 10.79 2.52
CA ALA A 48 0.68 11.49 1.89
C ALA A 48 0.20 12.47 0.80
N ILE A 49 -0.83 12.10 0.03
CA ILE A 49 -1.50 12.95 -0.94
C ILE A 49 -2.11 14.19 -0.26
N GLU A 50 -2.80 14.01 0.86
CA GLU A 50 -3.40 15.13 1.59
C GLU A 50 -2.35 16.09 2.15
N LYS A 51 -1.23 15.60 2.68
CA LYS A 51 -0.09 16.45 3.08
C LYS A 51 0.50 17.22 1.89
N ALA A 52 0.70 16.55 0.75
CA ALA A 52 1.20 17.21 -0.46
C ALA A 52 0.26 18.31 -0.96
N LYS A 53 -1.06 18.06 -0.94
CA LYS A 53 -2.09 19.05 -1.29
C LYS A 53 -2.10 20.23 -0.33
N ALA A 54 -1.98 20.00 0.98
CA ALA A 54 -1.92 21.05 2.00
C ALA A 54 -0.74 22.00 1.75
N ASP A 55 0.38 21.46 1.25
CA ASP A 55 1.55 22.22 0.84
C ASP A 55 1.47 22.81 -0.59
N SER A 56 0.29 22.76 -1.23
CA SER A 56 0.06 23.22 -2.60
C SER A 56 0.96 22.56 -3.66
N ARG A 57 1.42 21.33 -3.40
CA ARG A 57 2.23 20.52 -4.33
C ARG A 57 1.36 19.58 -5.15
N LYS A 58 1.85 19.24 -6.35
CA LYS A 58 1.28 18.18 -7.21
C LYS A 58 2.08 16.87 -7.17
N THR A 59 3.17 16.86 -6.43
CA THR A 59 4.08 15.72 -6.31
C THR A 59 4.12 15.29 -4.84
N VAL A 60 3.75 14.02 -4.61
CA VAL A 60 3.97 13.35 -3.32
C VAL A 60 5.47 13.08 -3.17
N MET A 61 6.02 13.46 -2.02
CA MET A 61 7.42 13.34 -1.68
C MET A 61 7.58 12.32 -0.54
N ASP A 62 8.81 11.83 -0.35
CA ASP A 62 9.19 10.94 0.75
C ASP A 62 8.77 11.47 2.12
N ARG A 63 8.97 12.77 2.37
CA ARG A 63 8.55 13.46 3.62
C ARG A 63 7.04 13.44 3.89
N ASP A 64 6.22 13.15 2.89
CA ASP A 64 4.77 13.05 3.10
C ASP A 64 4.39 11.74 3.82
N PHE A 65 5.29 10.74 3.84
CA PHE A 65 5.11 9.47 4.55
C PHE A 65 5.67 9.47 5.98
N SER A 66 6.30 10.55 6.43
CA SER A 66 6.76 10.75 7.82
C SER A 66 5.81 11.56 8.68
#